data_AF-A0A8E2ALT9-F1
#
_entry.id   AF-A0A8E2ALT9-F1
#
_cell.length_a   1.000
_cell.length_b   1.000
_cell.length_c   1.000
_cell.angle_alpha   90.00
_cell.angle_beta   90.00
_cell.angle_gamma   90.00
#
_symmetry.space_group_name_H-M   'P 1'
#
loop_
_entity.id
_entity.type
_entity.pdbx_description
1 polymer ?
#
loop_
_entity_poly.entity_id
_entity_poly.type
_entity_poly.pdbx_seq_one_letter_code
_entity_poly.pdbx_strand_id
1 'polypeptide(L)'
;MAASVPHSSLEVSSYASPPATLTHSEAAEYAVYSNRSRKRPRSESFSSPRDTDLPQPSWPNGIQEEFAADLCRLFIACNIAWWAVEHPFFRYFFSKWLPGAILPGRMTLGGRILEAEAGKVINDMRCRVKGRFASGQCDGWKSIAKNSIVASVVNVECIPWLLNVFDISAAVKNAEKLLAIVIGEIKYIQEELGTTVVAWCTDASGESRKMRRLLREKIPWIVTLDCWAHQVSANQD
;
A
#
# COMPACT_ATOMS: atom_id res chain seq x y z
N MET A 1 -62.13 15.26 -2.03
CA MET A 1 -61.49 13.96 -2.29
C MET A 1 -59.99 14.15 -2.09
N ALA A 2 -59.50 13.79 -0.90
CA ALA A 2 -58.07 13.82 -0.57
C ALA A 2 -57.59 12.37 -0.52
N ALA A 3 -56.61 12.02 -1.35
CA ALA A 3 -55.98 10.71 -1.36
C ALA A 3 -54.66 10.79 -0.58
N SER A 4 -54.63 10.06 0.52
CA SER A 4 -53.51 9.85 1.43
C SER A 4 -52.51 8.86 0.83
N VAL A 5 -51.22 9.19 0.89
CA VAL A 5 -50.10 8.28 0.56
C VAL A 5 -49.51 7.76 1.88
N PRO A 6 -49.26 6.44 2.03
CA PRO A 6 -48.82 5.87 3.31
C PRO A 6 -47.30 6.02 3.50
N HIS A 7 -46.92 6.34 4.73
CA HIS A 7 -45.55 6.27 5.26
C HIS A 7 -45.11 4.79 5.34
N SER A 8 -44.05 4.39 4.65
CA SER A 8 -43.36 3.12 4.94
C SER A 8 -42.17 3.37 5.87
N SER A 9 -42.25 2.85 7.08
CA SER A 9 -41.17 2.81 8.05
C SER A 9 -40.01 1.96 7.52
N LEU A 10 -38.82 2.53 7.40
CA LEU A 10 -37.58 1.76 7.22
C LEU A 10 -37.17 1.22 8.60
N GLU A 11 -37.30 -0.08 8.80
CA GLU A 11 -36.69 -0.77 9.94
C GLU A 11 -35.17 -0.69 9.83
N VAL A 12 -34.55 -0.12 10.87
CA VAL A 12 -33.10 -0.12 11.06
C VAL A 12 -32.68 -1.52 11.48
N SER A 13 -32.10 -2.29 10.56
CA SER A 13 -31.46 -3.57 10.89
C SER A 13 -30.19 -3.29 11.70
N SER A 14 -30.23 -3.65 12.98
CA SER A 14 -29.10 -3.58 13.90
C SER A 14 -28.06 -4.64 13.54
N TYR A 15 -26.84 -4.22 13.21
CA TYR A 15 -25.70 -5.12 13.15
C TYR A 15 -25.28 -5.45 14.58
N ALA A 16 -25.46 -6.71 14.98
CA ALA A 16 -24.96 -7.21 16.25
C ALA A 16 -23.43 -7.33 16.21
N SER A 17 -22.76 -6.80 17.23
CA SER A 17 -21.31 -6.93 17.42
C SER A 17 -20.91 -8.37 17.81
N PRO A 18 -19.76 -8.89 17.34
CA PRO A 18 -19.31 -10.23 17.70
C PRO A 18 -18.77 -10.30 19.14
N PRO A 19 -18.85 -11.47 19.82
CA PRO A 19 -18.35 -11.65 21.17
C PRO A 19 -16.80 -11.67 21.24
N ALA A 20 -16.27 -11.28 22.39
CA ALA A 20 -14.91 -10.78 22.59
C ALA A 20 -13.77 -11.82 22.59
N THR A 21 -13.98 -13.07 22.21
CA THR A 21 -12.91 -14.08 22.17
C THR A 21 -13.26 -15.18 21.18
N LEU A 22 -12.66 -15.10 19.98
CA LEU A 22 -12.65 -16.18 19.00
C LEU A 22 -11.20 -16.57 18.73
N THR A 23 -10.93 -17.87 18.65
CA THR A 23 -9.62 -18.38 18.27
C THR A 23 -9.41 -18.22 16.76
N HIS A 24 -8.14 -18.29 16.32
CA HIS A 24 -7.75 -18.07 14.91
C HIS A 24 -8.50 -18.96 13.89
N SER A 25 -9.02 -20.12 14.31
CA SER A 25 -9.81 -21.01 13.45
C SER A 25 -11.29 -20.61 13.34
N GLU A 26 -11.88 -20.08 14.41
CA GLU A 26 -13.30 -19.68 14.44
C GLU A 26 -13.53 -18.32 13.76
N ALA A 27 -12.51 -17.46 13.74
CA ALA A 27 -12.54 -16.19 12.99
C ALA A 27 -12.64 -16.41 11.46
N ALA A 28 -12.05 -17.50 10.95
CA ALA A 28 -12.13 -17.87 9.55
C ALA A 28 -13.54 -18.35 9.17
N GLU A 29 -14.21 -19.07 10.05
CA GLU A 29 -15.56 -19.59 9.81
C GLU A 29 -16.63 -18.48 9.88
N TYR A 30 -16.46 -17.50 10.76
CA TYR A 30 -17.34 -16.30 10.82
C TYR A 30 -17.23 -15.41 9.57
N ALA A 31 -16.02 -15.31 8.99
CA ALA A 31 -15.79 -14.59 7.73
C ALA A 31 -16.44 -15.28 6.53
N VAL A 32 -16.60 -16.61 6.58
CA VAL A 32 -17.31 -17.39 5.55
C VAL A 32 -18.83 -17.24 5.71
N TYR A 33 -19.34 -17.24 6.94
CA TYR A 33 -20.79 -17.18 7.19
C TYR A 33 -21.39 -15.78 6.95
N SER A 34 -20.64 -14.71 7.20
CA SER A 34 -21.09 -13.32 6.97
C SER A 34 -21.10 -12.90 5.50
N ASN A 35 -20.49 -13.68 4.60
CA ASN A 35 -20.38 -13.40 3.16
C ASN A 35 -21.40 -14.14 2.29
N ARG A 36 -22.62 -14.40 2.80
CA ARG A 36 -23.76 -14.76 1.94
C ARG A 36 -24.21 -13.54 1.13
N SER A 37 -23.49 -13.30 0.04
CA SER A 37 -23.79 -12.28 -0.95
C SER A 37 -25.20 -12.48 -1.54
N ARG A 38 -26.01 -11.42 -1.54
CA ARG A 38 -27.28 -11.37 -2.29
C ARG A 38 -26.96 -11.63 -3.77
N LYS A 39 -27.53 -12.69 -4.34
CA LYS A 39 -27.42 -13.01 -5.78
C LYS A 39 -27.86 -11.79 -6.59
N ARG A 40 -26.92 -11.15 -7.30
CA ARG A 40 -27.22 -10.14 -8.31
C ARG A 40 -27.95 -10.80 -9.49
N PRO A 41 -28.95 -10.14 -10.12
CA PRO A 41 -29.59 -10.66 -11.31
C PRO A 41 -28.55 -10.84 -12.42
N ARG A 42 -28.63 -11.97 -13.12
CA ARG A 42 -27.80 -12.31 -14.28
C ARG A 42 -28.05 -11.26 -15.38
N SER A 43 -27.05 -10.44 -15.69
CA SER A 43 -27.10 -9.56 -16.85
C SER A 43 -27.07 -10.41 -18.12
N GLU A 44 -27.97 -10.10 -19.05
CA GLU A 44 -28.07 -10.76 -20.36
C GLU A 44 -26.73 -10.74 -21.09
N SER A 45 -26.36 -11.91 -21.62
CA SER A 45 -25.13 -12.12 -22.37
C SER A 45 -25.22 -11.43 -23.73
N PHE A 46 -24.36 -10.43 -23.96
CA PHE A 46 -24.10 -9.92 -25.30
C PHE A 46 -23.41 -11.03 -26.11
N SER A 47 -24.11 -11.60 -27.07
CA SER A 47 -23.56 -12.66 -27.95
C SER A 47 -22.78 -11.99 -29.08
N SER A 48 -21.45 -12.10 -29.02
CA SER A 48 -20.56 -11.73 -30.13
C SER A 48 -20.67 -12.79 -31.26
N PRO A 49 -20.66 -12.40 -32.55
CA PRO A 49 -20.74 -13.36 -33.64
C PRO A 49 -19.46 -14.21 -33.76
N ARG A 50 -19.63 -15.52 -33.60
CA ARG A 50 -18.82 -16.65 -34.08
C ARG A 50 -17.29 -16.48 -33.99
N ASP A 51 -16.73 -16.97 -32.90
CA ASP A 51 -15.34 -17.43 -32.83
C ASP A 51 -15.13 -18.56 -33.85
N THR A 52 -14.38 -18.28 -34.90
CA THR A 52 -13.61 -19.32 -35.58
C THR A 52 -12.43 -19.65 -34.69
N ASP A 53 -12.33 -20.90 -34.23
CA ASP A 53 -11.19 -21.50 -33.49
C ASP A 53 -9.90 -21.49 -34.33
N LEU A 54 -9.39 -20.30 -34.64
CA LEU A 54 -8.02 -20.12 -35.10
C LEU A 54 -7.16 -19.93 -33.84
N PRO A 55 -6.02 -20.65 -33.70
CA PRO A 55 -5.10 -20.44 -32.60
C PRO A 55 -4.73 -18.95 -32.56
N GLN A 56 -5.21 -18.23 -31.54
CA GLN A 56 -4.79 -16.87 -31.30
C GLN A 56 -3.27 -16.91 -31.06
N PRO A 57 -2.46 -16.16 -31.82
CA PRO A 57 -1.01 -16.22 -31.68
C PRO A 57 -0.63 -15.70 -30.29
N SER A 58 -0.26 -16.59 -29.38
CA SER A 58 0.24 -16.20 -28.05
C SER A 58 1.64 -15.61 -28.18
N TRP A 59 1.91 -14.50 -27.50
CA TRP A 59 3.25 -13.93 -27.48
C TRP A 59 4.27 -14.90 -26.87
N PRO A 60 5.55 -14.86 -27.29
CA PRO A 60 6.61 -15.61 -26.64
C PRO A 60 6.70 -15.27 -25.15
N ASN A 61 7.04 -16.25 -24.31
CA ASN A 61 7.03 -16.09 -22.85
C ASN A 61 7.82 -14.88 -22.36
N GLY A 62 9.00 -14.59 -22.92
CA GLY A 62 9.80 -13.43 -22.53
C GLY A 62 9.10 -12.09 -22.79
N ILE A 63 8.46 -11.95 -23.95
CA ILE A 63 7.68 -10.75 -24.30
C ILE A 63 6.43 -10.65 -23.42
N GLN A 64 5.81 -11.78 -23.10
CA GLN A 64 4.64 -11.84 -22.24
C GLN A 64 4.96 -11.44 -20.79
N GLU A 65 6.13 -11.81 -20.27
CA GLU A 65 6.62 -11.40 -18.95
C GLU A 65 6.98 -9.90 -18.91
N GLU A 66 7.66 -9.40 -19.94
CA GLU A 66 7.98 -7.98 -20.10
C GLU A 66 6.71 -7.13 -20.15
N PHE A 67 5.74 -7.52 -20.98
CA PHE A 67 4.44 -6.87 -21.04
C PHE A 67 3.73 -6.82 -19.69
N ALA A 68 3.74 -7.93 -18.93
CA ALA A 68 3.08 -7.99 -17.64
C ALA A 68 3.76 -7.07 -16.60
N ALA A 69 5.09 -6.97 -16.65
CA ALA A 69 5.86 -6.04 -15.83
C ALA A 69 5.54 -4.57 -16.20
N ASP A 70 5.53 -4.23 -17.48
CA ASP A 70 5.22 -2.88 -17.96
C ASP A 70 3.78 -2.48 -17.65
N LEU A 71 2.83 -3.40 -17.80
CA LEU A 71 1.45 -3.18 -17.40
C LEU A 71 1.35 -2.90 -15.89
N CYS A 72 2.11 -3.61 -15.05
CA CYS A 72 2.17 -3.34 -13.61
C CYS A 72 2.68 -1.92 -13.32
N ARG A 73 3.80 -1.53 -13.93
CA ARG A 73 4.38 -0.18 -13.80
C ARG A 73 3.40 0.91 -14.24
N LEU A 74 2.70 0.69 -15.35
CA LEU A 74 1.69 1.60 -15.85
C LEU A 74 0.53 1.76 -14.85
N PHE A 75 0.04 0.66 -14.29
CA PHE A 75 -1.02 0.71 -13.28
C PHE A 75 -0.61 1.51 -12.04
N ILE A 76 0.63 1.31 -11.57
CA ILE A 76 1.17 2.08 -10.45
C ILE A 76 1.29 3.56 -10.82
N ALA A 77 1.93 3.88 -11.94
CA ALA A 77 2.21 5.24 -12.38
C ALA A 77 0.92 6.05 -12.62
N CYS A 78 -0.15 5.40 -13.09
CA CYS A 78 -1.43 6.02 -13.35
C CYS A 78 -2.44 5.88 -12.21
N ASN A 79 -2.05 5.31 -11.06
CA ASN A 79 -2.93 5.03 -9.93
C ASN A 79 -4.20 4.26 -10.33
N ILE A 80 -4.04 3.27 -11.22
CA ILE A 80 -5.13 2.43 -11.72
C ILE A 80 -5.35 1.30 -10.72
N ALA A 81 -6.58 1.17 -10.23
CA ALA A 81 -6.94 0.10 -9.32
C ALA A 81 -6.80 -1.28 -9.99
N TRP A 82 -6.24 -2.26 -9.27
CA TRP A 82 -5.94 -3.60 -9.81
C TRP A 82 -7.14 -4.31 -10.44
N TRP A 83 -8.36 -4.06 -9.94
CA TRP A 83 -9.57 -4.66 -10.52
C TRP A 83 -9.83 -4.24 -11.96
N ALA A 84 -9.30 -3.09 -12.41
CA ALA A 84 -9.51 -2.56 -13.75
C ALA A 84 -8.98 -3.50 -14.85
N VAL A 85 -7.91 -4.26 -14.58
CA VAL A 85 -7.33 -5.22 -15.56
C VAL A 85 -8.33 -6.33 -15.93
N GLU A 86 -9.31 -6.59 -15.06
CA GLU A 86 -10.34 -7.61 -15.26
C GLU A 86 -11.65 -7.05 -15.82
N HIS A 87 -11.75 -5.72 -15.95
CA HIS A 87 -12.96 -5.08 -16.45
C HIS A 87 -13.22 -5.49 -17.91
N PRO A 88 -14.47 -5.85 -18.29
CA PRO A 88 -14.76 -6.35 -19.63
C PRO A 88 -14.35 -5.41 -20.76
N PHE A 89 -14.59 -4.10 -20.64
CA PHE A 89 -14.14 -3.14 -21.66
C PHE A 89 -12.63 -2.99 -21.73
N PHE A 90 -11.93 -3.17 -20.60
CA PHE A 90 -10.47 -3.14 -20.57
C PHE A 90 -9.92 -4.37 -21.30
N ARG A 91 -10.42 -5.58 -20.97
CA ARG A 91 -10.05 -6.81 -21.67
C ARG A 91 -10.37 -6.76 -23.17
N TYR A 92 -11.54 -6.24 -23.52
CA TYR A 92 -11.93 -6.05 -24.92
C TYR A 92 -10.94 -5.12 -25.65
N PHE A 93 -10.59 -3.97 -25.06
CA PHE A 93 -9.63 -3.04 -25.63
C PHE A 93 -8.29 -3.72 -25.96
N PHE A 94 -7.72 -4.47 -25.00
CA PHE A 94 -6.47 -5.20 -25.23
C PHE A 94 -6.63 -6.31 -26.26
N SER A 95 -7.72 -7.10 -26.21
CA SER A 95 -7.96 -8.15 -27.21
C SER A 95 -8.07 -7.60 -28.64
N LYS A 96 -8.58 -6.37 -28.80
CA LYS A 96 -8.76 -5.71 -30.09
C LYS A 96 -7.45 -5.12 -30.64
N TRP A 97 -6.67 -4.45 -29.78
CA TRP A 97 -5.51 -3.67 -30.21
C TRP A 97 -4.16 -4.38 -29.99
N LEU A 98 -4.12 -5.38 -29.12
CA LEU A 98 -2.94 -6.18 -28.78
C LEU A 98 -3.29 -7.68 -28.86
N PRO A 99 -3.68 -8.18 -30.05
CA PRO A 99 -3.99 -9.60 -30.21
C PRO A 99 -2.78 -10.46 -29.85
N GLY A 100 -3.01 -11.48 -29.03
CA GLY A 100 -1.96 -12.38 -28.53
C GLY A 100 -1.38 -12.05 -27.16
N ALA A 101 -1.61 -10.83 -26.65
CA ALA A 101 -1.22 -10.46 -25.28
C ALA A 101 -2.17 -11.09 -24.26
N ILE A 102 -1.62 -11.86 -23.32
CA ILE A 102 -2.39 -12.44 -22.21
C ILE A 102 -2.38 -11.45 -21.05
N LEU A 103 -3.56 -10.94 -20.67
CA LEU A 103 -3.68 -10.06 -19.52
C LEU A 103 -3.59 -10.86 -18.21
N PRO A 104 -2.72 -10.46 -17.25
CA PRO A 104 -2.70 -11.06 -15.93
C PRO A 104 -4.00 -10.74 -15.18
N GLY A 105 -4.42 -11.65 -14.30
CA GLY A 105 -5.49 -11.37 -13.34
C GLY A 105 -5.05 -10.37 -12.28
N ARG A 106 -6.02 -9.71 -11.62
CA ARG A 106 -5.73 -8.66 -10.62
C ARG A 106 -4.86 -9.15 -9.46
N MET A 107 -5.04 -10.40 -9.04
CA MET A 107 -4.27 -11.02 -7.96
C MET A 107 -2.83 -11.30 -8.38
N THR A 108 -2.62 -11.66 -9.65
CA THR A 108 -1.28 -11.90 -10.20
C THR A 108 -0.55 -10.58 -10.40
N LEU A 109 -1.26 -9.56 -10.89
CA LEU A 109 -0.72 -8.22 -11.13
C LEU A 109 -0.34 -7.52 -9.81
N GLY A 110 -1.25 -7.49 -8.84
CA GLY A 110 -1.03 -6.87 -7.53
C GLY A 110 -0.32 -7.76 -6.50
N GLY A 111 0.05 -8.99 -6.88
CA GLY A 111 0.80 -9.93 -6.05
C GLY A 111 2.16 -10.20 -6.67
N ARG A 112 2.35 -11.42 -7.22
CA ARG A 112 3.64 -11.90 -7.75
C ARG A 112 4.35 -10.91 -8.68
N ILE A 113 3.64 -10.27 -9.62
CA ILE A 113 4.27 -9.33 -10.56
C ILE A 113 4.73 -8.07 -9.82
N LEU A 114 3.87 -7.48 -9.00
CA LEU A 114 4.23 -6.33 -8.15
C LEU A 114 5.42 -6.64 -7.23
N GLU A 115 5.45 -7.81 -6.59
CA GLU A 115 6.55 -8.24 -5.74
C GLU A 115 7.87 -8.36 -6.52
N ALA A 116 7.83 -8.92 -7.73
CA ALA A 116 9.01 -9.00 -8.59
C ALA A 116 9.54 -7.62 -8.98
N GLU A 117 8.64 -6.69 -9.34
CA GLU A 117 9.01 -5.31 -9.68
C GLU A 117 9.53 -4.52 -8.47
N ALA A 118 8.89 -4.65 -7.31
CA ALA A 118 9.37 -4.08 -6.06
C ALA A 118 10.76 -4.63 -5.68
N GLY A 119 10.98 -5.93 -5.87
CA GLY A 119 12.28 -6.57 -5.67
C GLY A 119 13.39 -5.97 -6.54
N LYS A 120 13.09 -5.63 -7.80
CA LYS A 120 14.04 -4.93 -8.70
C LYS A 120 14.40 -3.54 -8.14
N VAL A 121 13.41 -2.78 -7.69
CA VAL A 121 13.61 -1.45 -7.09
C VAL A 121 14.42 -1.54 -5.80
N ILE A 122 14.13 -2.50 -4.92
CA ILE A 122 14.88 -2.72 -3.67
C ILE A 122 16.34 -3.10 -3.97
N ASN A 123 16.57 -3.94 -4.97
CA ASN A 123 17.93 -4.32 -5.37
C ASN A 123 18.71 -3.14 -5.96
N ASP A 124 18.08 -2.33 -6.81
CA ASP A 124 18.69 -1.09 -7.32
C ASP A 124 19.00 -0.10 -6.20
N MET A 125 18.05 0.12 -5.27
CA MET A 125 18.26 0.92 -4.08
C MET A 125 19.49 0.43 -3.31
N ARG A 126 19.56 -0.87 -2.95
CA ARG A 126 20.68 -1.46 -2.21
C ARG A 126 22.02 -1.17 -2.90
N CYS A 127 22.10 -1.37 -4.23
CA CYS A 127 23.30 -1.08 -4.99
C CYS A 127 23.71 0.40 -4.94
N ARG A 128 22.74 1.32 -4.95
CA ARG A 128 23.00 2.77 -4.95
C ARG A 128 23.34 3.33 -3.58
N VAL A 129 22.86 2.73 -2.50
CA VAL A 129 23.06 3.29 -1.15
C VAL A 129 24.25 2.68 -0.40
N LYS A 130 24.66 1.46 -0.76
CA LYS A 130 25.69 0.70 -0.04
C LYS A 130 27.01 1.47 0.09
N GLY A 131 27.56 1.47 1.30
CA GLY A 131 28.84 2.10 1.64
C GLY A 131 28.78 3.63 1.74
N ARG A 132 27.59 4.23 1.66
CA ARG A 132 27.40 5.69 1.72
C ARG A 132 26.87 6.13 3.08
N PHE A 133 26.89 7.44 3.30
CA PHE A 133 26.26 8.08 4.44
C PHE A 133 24.86 8.58 4.09
N ALA A 134 23.97 8.55 5.08
CA ALA A 134 22.57 8.88 4.87
C ALA A 134 21.95 9.66 6.03
N SER A 135 20.93 10.44 5.72
CA SER A 135 19.96 10.91 6.71
C SER A 135 18.68 10.09 6.60
N GLY A 136 18.21 9.58 7.73
CA GLY A 136 16.89 8.99 7.84
C GLY A 136 15.86 10.06 8.18
N GLN A 137 14.61 9.83 7.78
CA GLN A 137 13.48 10.62 8.22
C GLN A 137 12.25 9.74 8.34
N CYS A 138 11.35 10.08 9.27
CA CYS A 138 10.03 9.48 9.30
C CYS A 138 8.95 10.51 9.59
N ASP A 139 7.78 10.28 9.02
CA ASP A 139 6.60 11.10 9.20
C ASP A 139 5.39 10.24 9.55
N GLY A 140 4.51 10.78 10.39
CA GLY A 140 3.34 10.10 10.89
C GLY A 140 2.07 10.87 10.56
N TRP A 141 1.13 10.26 9.84
CA TRP A 141 -0.14 10.89 9.47
C TRP A 141 -1.33 9.93 9.60
N LYS A 142 -2.54 10.47 9.41
CA LYS A 142 -3.75 9.67 9.25
C LYS A 142 -4.07 9.55 7.77
N SER A 143 -4.29 8.33 7.30
CA SER A 143 -4.80 8.11 5.95
C SER A 143 -6.25 8.62 5.82
N ILE A 144 -6.75 8.67 4.59
CA ILE A 144 -8.17 8.99 4.30
C ILE A 144 -9.10 7.99 5.00
N ALA A 145 -8.67 6.73 5.15
CA ALA A 145 -9.38 5.70 5.89
C ALA A 145 -9.26 5.84 7.42
N LYS A 146 -8.62 6.91 7.91
CA LYS A 146 -8.33 7.19 9.33
C LYS A 146 -7.35 6.21 9.98
N ASN A 147 -6.65 5.39 9.19
CA ASN A 147 -5.56 4.56 9.70
C ASN A 147 -4.39 5.45 10.06
N SER A 148 -3.75 5.16 11.19
CA SER A 148 -2.56 5.87 11.62
C SER A 148 -1.34 5.17 11.04
N ILE A 149 -0.55 5.89 10.27
CA ILE A 149 0.60 5.34 9.56
C ILE A 149 1.85 6.13 9.86
N VAL A 150 2.99 5.44 9.89
CA VAL A 150 4.33 6.03 9.95
C VAL A 150 5.11 5.52 8.76
N ALA A 151 5.62 6.40 7.93
CA ALA A 151 6.51 6.03 6.83
C ALA A 151 7.91 6.58 7.05
N SER A 152 8.89 5.81 6.60
CA SER A 152 10.30 6.18 6.67
C SER A 152 10.90 6.35 5.29
N VAL A 153 11.86 7.25 5.19
CA VAL A 153 12.65 7.52 3.99
C VAL A 153 14.11 7.61 4.40
N VAL A 154 15.00 7.09 3.56
CA VAL A 154 16.43 7.35 3.65
C VAL A 154 16.86 8.26 2.51
N ASN A 155 17.56 9.34 2.83
CA ASN A 155 18.15 10.23 1.85
C ASN A 155 19.65 9.93 1.76
N VAL A 156 20.10 9.56 0.56
CA VAL A 156 21.50 9.26 0.25
C VAL A 156 21.92 10.13 -0.93
N GLU A 157 22.94 10.96 -0.74
CA GLU A 157 23.44 11.88 -1.78
C GLU A 157 22.32 12.72 -2.41
N CYS A 158 21.42 13.27 -1.58
CA CYS A 158 20.27 14.08 -1.99
C CYS A 158 19.17 13.32 -2.74
N ILE A 159 19.23 11.98 -2.81
CA ILE A 159 18.22 11.13 -3.43
C ILE A 159 17.41 10.44 -2.33
N PRO A 160 16.09 10.67 -2.25
CA PRO A 160 15.22 10.00 -1.29
C PRO A 160 14.82 8.60 -1.77
N TRP A 161 14.90 7.63 -0.86
CA TRP A 161 14.44 6.26 -1.07
C TRP A 161 13.39 5.91 -0.02
N LEU A 162 12.22 5.48 -0.48
CA LEU A 162 11.16 4.98 0.41
C LEU A 162 11.64 3.72 1.12
N LEU A 163 11.40 3.65 2.43
CA LEU A 163 11.62 2.47 3.24
C LEU A 163 10.25 1.86 3.61
N ASN A 164 10.10 1.40 4.85
CA ASN A 164 8.87 0.77 5.30
C ASN A 164 7.78 1.79 5.65
N VAL A 165 6.54 1.34 5.50
CA VAL A 165 5.33 2.03 5.96
C VAL A 165 4.65 1.15 6.99
N PHE A 166 4.51 1.65 8.21
CA PHE A 166 3.95 0.94 9.35
C PHE A 166 2.52 1.40 9.60
N ASP A 167 1.57 0.45 9.64
CA ASP A 167 0.26 0.69 10.21
C ASP A 167 0.35 0.60 11.74
N ILE A 168 0.17 1.75 12.39
CA ILE A 168 0.21 1.92 13.84
C ILE A 168 -1.18 2.21 14.41
N SER A 169 -2.25 1.90 13.68
CA SER A 169 -3.63 2.20 14.09
C SER A 169 -4.03 1.54 15.41
N ALA A 170 -3.52 0.32 15.66
CA ALA A 170 -3.76 -0.42 16.89
C ALA A 170 -2.74 -0.12 18.00
N ALA A 171 -1.70 0.68 17.72
CA ALA A 171 -0.64 0.97 18.67
C ALA A 171 -0.91 2.24 19.48
N VAL A 172 -0.46 2.24 20.73
CA VAL A 172 -0.38 3.47 21.52
C VAL A 172 0.68 4.37 20.88
N LYS A 173 0.27 5.59 20.53
CA LYS A 173 1.14 6.59 19.92
C LYS A 173 1.97 7.28 20.98
N ASN A 174 3.14 6.72 21.26
CA ASN A 174 4.10 7.33 22.18
C ASN A 174 5.54 7.26 21.64
N ALA A 175 6.42 8.02 22.28
CA ALA A 175 7.81 8.21 21.91
C ALA A 175 8.59 6.89 21.92
N GLU A 176 8.32 5.99 22.86
CA GLU A 176 8.99 4.70 22.97
C GLU A 176 8.63 3.77 21.80
N LYS A 177 7.36 3.77 21.37
CA LYS A 177 6.92 3.02 20.19
C LYS A 177 7.48 3.61 18.91
N LEU A 178 7.49 4.94 18.78
CA LEU A 178 8.14 5.61 17.65
C LEU A 178 9.65 5.32 17.61
N LEU A 179 10.32 5.34 18.77
CA LEU A 179 11.74 5.00 18.89
C LEU A 179 12.02 3.57 18.43
N ALA A 180 11.15 2.62 18.77
CA ALA A 180 11.29 1.23 18.33
C ALA A 180 11.23 1.10 16.80
N ILE A 181 10.32 1.84 16.16
CA ILE A 181 10.24 1.92 14.69
C ILE A 181 11.55 2.51 14.12
N VAL A 182 11.98 3.66 14.64
CA VAL A 182 13.20 4.34 14.17
C VAL A 182 14.44 3.47 14.33
N ILE A 183 14.61 2.78 15.45
CA ILE A 183 15.73 1.85 15.65
C ILE A 183 15.66 0.68 14.67
N GLY A 184 14.46 0.14 14.42
CA GLY A 184 14.25 -0.93 13.44
C GLY A 184 14.68 -0.48 12.04
N GLU A 185 14.30 0.72 11.64
CA GLU A 185 14.69 1.31 10.36
C GLU A 185 16.20 1.56 10.27
N ILE A 186 16.81 2.14 11.31
CA ILE A 186 18.27 2.36 11.36
C ILE A 186 19.01 1.03 11.20
N LYS A 187 18.55 -0.04 11.88
CA LYS A 187 19.13 -1.38 11.73
C LYS A 187 18.98 -1.90 10.31
N TYR A 188 17.80 -1.81 9.73
CA TYR A 188 17.58 -2.20 8.34
C TYR A 188 18.52 -1.46 7.37
N ILE A 189 18.64 -0.14 7.51
CA ILE A 189 19.53 0.68 6.68
C ILE A 189 21.00 0.25 6.84
N GLN A 190 21.44 -0.02 8.06
CA GLN A 190 22.83 -0.39 8.33
C GLN A 190 23.17 -1.83 7.94
N GLU A 191 22.30 -2.78 8.30
CA GLU A 191 22.55 -4.21 8.18
C GLU A 191 22.16 -4.74 6.78
N GLU A 192 21.01 -4.33 6.25
CA GLU A 192 20.48 -4.85 4.98
C GLU A 192 20.87 -4.00 3.75
N LEU A 193 21.04 -2.69 3.95
CA LEU A 193 21.44 -1.77 2.87
C LEU A 193 22.93 -1.44 2.89
N GLY A 194 23.62 -1.69 4.01
CA GLY A 194 25.04 -1.39 4.16
C GLY A 194 25.35 0.10 4.17
N THR A 195 24.42 0.92 4.67
CA THR A 195 24.48 2.39 4.64
C THR A 195 24.61 2.94 6.06
N THR A 196 25.49 3.92 6.26
CA THR A 196 25.68 4.53 7.58
C THR A 196 24.73 5.71 7.79
N VAL A 197 23.84 5.59 8.78
CA VAL A 197 22.93 6.68 9.16
C VAL A 197 23.65 7.66 10.08
N VAL A 198 23.73 8.93 9.66
CA VAL A 198 24.39 10.01 10.43
C VAL A 198 23.39 10.99 11.05
N ALA A 199 22.18 11.05 10.50
CA ALA A 199 21.14 11.95 10.99
C ALA A 199 19.75 11.31 10.92
N TRP A 200 18.85 11.76 11.79
CA TRP A 200 17.44 11.37 11.80
C TRP A 200 16.51 12.57 11.99
N CYS A 201 15.57 12.78 11.06
CA CYS A 201 14.61 13.89 11.07
C CYS A 201 13.18 13.39 11.33
N THR A 202 12.44 14.04 12.24
CA THR A 202 11.00 13.78 12.43
C THR A 202 10.21 15.07 12.70
N ASP A 203 8.88 14.98 12.76
CA ASP A 203 8.00 16.11 13.09
C ASP A 203 8.32 16.79 14.44
N ALA A 204 7.72 17.94 14.72
CA ALA A 204 7.96 18.70 15.95
C ALA A 204 7.05 18.28 17.13
N SER A 205 6.34 17.15 17.02
CA SER A 205 5.40 16.71 18.06
C SER A 205 6.09 16.39 19.39
N GLY A 206 5.33 16.39 20.50
CA GLY A 206 5.86 16.06 21.82
C GLY A 206 6.48 14.65 21.89
N GLU A 207 5.83 13.68 21.24
CA GLU A 207 6.33 12.31 21.16
C GLU A 207 7.62 12.23 20.33
N SER A 208 7.69 12.90 19.18
CA SER A 208 8.90 12.98 18.36
C SER A 208 10.07 13.66 19.09
N ARG A 209 9.80 14.74 19.82
CA ARG A 209 10.83 15.43 20.62
C ARG A 209 11.41 14.49 21.68
N LYS A 210 10.56 13.77 22.42
CA LYS A 210 11.01 12.78 23.41
C LYS A 210 11.76 11.63 22.73
N MET A 211 11.27 11.14 21.59
CA MET A 211 11.93 10.11 20.81
C MET A 211 13.33 10.53 20.38
N ARG A 212 13.52 11.73 19.81
CA ARG A 212 14.84 12.25 19.40
C ARG A 212 15.83 12.30 20.58
N ARG A 213 15.39 12.72 21.77
CA ARG A 213 16.22 12.68 22.99
C ARG A 213 16.67 11.25 23.31
N LEU A 214 15.74 10.31 23.37
CA LEU A 214 16.02 8.90 23.67
C LEU A 214 16.91 8.25 22.59
N LEU A 215 16.77 8.67 21.33
CA LEU A 215 17.59 8.19 20.23
C LEU A 215 19.06 8.61 20.42
N ARG A 216 19.32 9.86 20.81
CA ARG A 216 20.69 10.33 21.11
C ARG A 216 21.30 9.63 22.32
N GLU A 217 20.49 9.23 23.30
CA GLU A 217 20.97 8.43 24.43
C GLU A 217 21.42 7.02 23.98
N LYS A 218 20.76 6.45 22.96
CA LYS A 218 21.09 5.12 22.42
C LYS A 218 22.17 5.14 21.35
N ILE A 219 22.24 6.20 20.54
CA ILE A 219 23.16 6.36 19.42
C ILE A 219 23.80 7.75 19.55
N PRO A 220 24.82 7.93 20.41
CA PRO A 220 25.33 9.26 20.77
C PRO A 220 25.88 10.11 19.62
N TRP A 221 26.32 9.49 18.53
CA TRP A 221 26.85 10.18 17.35
C TRP A 221 25.78 10.65 16.36
N ILE A 222 24.52 10.24 16.51
CA ILE A 222 23.48 10.58 15.53
C ILE A 222 23.01 12.03 15.73
N VAL A 223 22.92 12.76 14.63
CA VAL A 223 22.31 14.09 14.62
C VAL A 223 20.80 13.93 14.53
N THR A 224 20.04 14.50 15.46
CA THR A 224 18.58 14.47 15.39
C THR A 224 18.03 15.84 15.06
N LEU A 225 17.14 15.92 14.08
CA LEU A 225 16.62 17.18 13.54
C LEU A 225 15.10 17.24 13.67
N ASP A 226 14.59 18.44 13.87
CA ASP A 226 13.18 18.74 13.75
C ASP A 226 12.87 19.06 12.28
N CYS A 227 11.73 18.57 11.78
CA CYS A 227 11.30 18.85 10.42
C CYS A 227 11.01 20.34 10.22
N TRP A 228 11.73 20.98 9.30
CA TRP A 228 11.57 22.40 8.99
C TRP A 228 10.14 22.75 8.52
N ALA A 229 9.52 21.90 7.69
CA ALA A 229 8.17 22.14 7.19
C ALA A 229 7.16 22.34 8.33
N HIS A 230 7.27 21.53 9.39
CA HIS A 230 6.44 21.63 10.57
C HIS A 230 6.75 22.87 11.44
N GLN A 231 7.97 23.41 11.38
CA GLN A 231 8.33 24.64 12.10
C GLN A 231 7.75 25.88 11.42
N VAL A 232 7.66 25.89 10.08
CA VAL A 232 7.13 27.03 9.32
C VAL A 232 5.60 27.01 9.28
N SER A 233 4.97 25.84 9.19
CA SER A 233 3.51 25.71 9.14
C SER A 233 2.82 25.91 10.50
N ALA A 234 3.54 25.81 11.62
CA ALA A 234 2.99 25.99 12.96
C ALA A 234 2.55 27.43 13.29
N ASN A 235 2.85 28.41 12.43
CA ASN A 235 2.49 29.81 12.59
C ASN A 235 1.40 30.29 11.60
N GLN A 236 0.67 29.37 10.96
CA GLN A 236 -0.37 29.71 9.97
C GLN A 236 -1.81 29.40 10.41
N ASP A 237 -2.02 29.08 11.70
CA ASP A 237 -3.34 28.97 12.31
C ASP A 237 -3.73 30.26 13.06
#